data_AF-A0A1A7XAD2-F1
#
_entry.id   AF-A0A1A7XAD2-F1
#
_cell.length_a   1.000
_cell.length_b   1.000
_cell.length_c   1.000
_cell.angle_alpha   90.00
_cell.angle_beta   90.00
_cell.angle_gamma   90.00
#
_symmetry.space_group_name_H-M   'P 1'
#
loop_
_entity.id
_entity.type
_entity.pdbx_description
1 polymer ?
#
loop_
_entity_poly.entity_id
_entity_poly.type
_entity_poly.pdbx_seq_one_letter_code
_entity_poly.pdbx_strand_id
1 'polypeptide(L)'
;KIEEFLEEMLSPPKYPKLASRHRESNTAGNDIFAKFSAYIKNTKPEANAVLEKGLTKALKKLDDYLCGPLPEEIDADSVEEEKGSKRSFLDGNELTLADCNLLPKL
;
A
#
# COMPACT_ATOMS: atom_id res chain seq x y z
N LYS A 1 -8.09 -7.43 17.07
CA LYS A 1 -9.06 -6.90 16.06
C LYS A 1 -9.68 -8.08 15.31
N ILE A 2 -10.81 -7.90 14.60
CA ILE A 2 -11.43 -9.01 13.84
C ILE A 2 -10.47 -9.59 12.79
N GLU A 3 -9.75 -8.73 12.07
CA GLU A 3 -8.74 -9.13 11.07
C GLU A 3 -7.66 -10.05 11.65
N GLU A 4 -6.99 -9.64 12.73
CA GLU A 4 -5.96 -10.44 13.43
C GLU A 4 -6.49 -11.80 13.88
N PHE A 5 -7.72 -11.82 14.40
CA PHE A 5 -8.37 -13.06 14.83
C PHE A 5 -8.67 -13.98 13.64
N LEU A 6 -9.12 -13.45 12.51
CA LEU A 6 -9.39 -14.25 11.32
C LEU A 6 -8.11 -14.85 10.74
N GLU A 7 -7.02 -14.08 10.67
CA GLU A 7 -5.72 -14.56 10.19
C GLU A 7 -5.13 -15.67 11.11
N GLU A 8 -5.35 -15.56 12.43
CA GLU A 8 -4.91 -16.59 13.39
C GLU A 8 -5.76 -17.87 13.31
N MET A 9 -7.08 -17.73 13.20
CA MET A 9 -8.01 -18.87 13.25
C MET A 9 -8.17 -19.59 11.91
N LEU A 10 -7.97 -18.89 10.79
CA LEU A 10 -8.10 -19.42 9.43
C LEU A 10 -6.71 -19.68 8.85
N SER A 11 -6.05 -20.72 9.34
CA SER A 11 -4.67 -21.06 8.94
C SER A 11 -4.58 -22.19 7.89
N PRO A 12 -3.41 -22.35 7.25
CA PRO A 12 -3.10 -23.52 6.43
C PRO A 12 -3.21 -24.83 7.23
N PRO A 13 -3.50 -25.98 6.59
CA PRO A 13 -3.62 -26.18 5.14
C PRO A 13 -5.00 -25.81 4.56
N LYS A 14 -5.98 -25.48 5.39
CA LYS A 14 -7.38 -25.30 4.96
C LYS A 14 -7.63 -23.91 4.37
N TYR A 15 -6.94 -22.88 4.87
CA TYR A 15 -7.08 -21.49 4.44
C TYR A 15 -5.70 -20.90 4.15
N PRO A 16 -5.56 -20.04 3.12
CA PRO A 16 -4.29 -19.38 2.83
C PRO A 16 -3.95 -18.34 3.90
N LYS A 17 -2.65 -18.09 4.08
CA LYS A 17 -2.14 -17.00 4.91
C LYS A 17 -2.25 -15.69 4.12
N LEU A 18 -2.87 -14.65 4.68
CA LEU A 18 -3.08 -13.36 3.99
C LEU A 18 -2.22 -12.23 4.54
N ALA A 19 -1.52 -12.42 5.66
CA ALA A 19 -0.60 -11.42 6.17
C ALA A 19 0.51 -11.11 5.16
N SER A 20 0.82 -9.82 4.99
CA SER A 20 1.90 -9.39 4.11
C SER A 20 3.26 -9.85 4.66
N ARG A 21 4.20 -10.07 3.73
CA ARG A 21 5.59 -10.44 3.99
C ARG A 21 6.41 -9.21 4.30
N HIS A 22 6.18 -8.11 3.57
CA HIS A 22 6.90 -6.87 3.77
C HIS A 22 6.16 -5.98 4.75
N ARG A 23 6.91 -5.48 5.75
CA ARG A 23 6.38 -4.51 6.71
C ARG A 23 5.95 -3.22 6.03
N GLU A 24 6.64 -2.83 4.95
CA GLU A 24 6.34 -1.61 4.22
C GLU A 24 4.96 -1.66 3.54
N SER A 25 4.53 -2.82 3.02
CA SER A 25 3.19 -3.00 2.44
C SER A 25 2.07 -2.64 3.40
N ASN A 26 2.22 -2.95 4.70
CA ASN A 26 1.23 -2.61 5.72
C ASN A 26 1.12 -1.10 6.01
N THR A 27 2.16 -0.34 5.66
CA THR A 27 2.25 1.10 5.93
C THR A 27 2.12 1.97 4.69
N ALA A 28 2.32 1.40 3.50
CA ALA A 28 2.15 2.09 2.23
C ALA A 28 0.72 2.64 2.09
N GLY A 29 0.60 3.94 1.84
CA GLY A 29 -0.69 4.61 1.67
C GLY A 29 -1.53 4.79 2.95
N ASN A 30 -1.00 4.49 4.14
CA ASN A 30 -1.76 4.55 5.39
C ASN A 30 -2.30 5.94 5.76
N ASP A 31 -1.67 7.01 5.28
CA ASP A 31 -2.05 8.41 5.52
C ASP A 31 -2.97 9.00 4.44
N ILE A 32 -3.19 8.29 3.33
CA ILE A 32 -3.98 8.80 2.18
C ILE A 32 -5.40 9.14 2.60
N PHE A 33 -6.10 8.21 3.26
CA PHE A 33 -7.49 8.40 3.65
C PHE A 33 -7.68 9.60 4.59
N ALA A 34 -6.74 9.81 5.53
CA ALA A 34 -6.78 10.95 6.43
C ALA A 34 -6.57 12.28 5.69
N LYS A 35 -5.63 12.33 4.74
CA LYS A 35 -5.40 13.53 3.92
C LYS A 35 -6.54 13.82 2.95
N PHE A 36 -7.09 12.79 2.33
CA PHE A 36 -8.28 12.91 1.51
C PHE A 36 -9.45 13.46 2.33
N SER A 37 -9.68 12.90 3.53
CA SER A 37 -10.72 13.38 4.45
C SER A 37 -10.52 14.85 4.83
N ALA A 38 -9.28 15.27 5.10
CA ALA A 38 -8.97 16.68 5.41
C ALA A 38 -9.21 17.59 4.21
N TYR A 39 -8.83 17.16 3.01
CA TYR A 39 -9.02 17.89 1.76
C TYR A 39 -10.51 18.06 1.42
N ILE A 40 -11.29 16.98 1.39
CA ILE A 40 -12.69 17.02 0.96
C ILE A 40 -13.62 17.74 1.96
N LYS A 41 -13.27 17.72 3.25
CA LYS A 41 -14.02 18.42 4.31
C LYS A 41 -13.59 19.89 4.47
N ASN A 42 -12.61 20.34 3.68
CA ASN A 42 -12.12 21.71 3.77
C ASN A 42 -13.19 22.72 3.35
N THR A 43 -13.44 23.72 4.19
CA THR A 43 -14.35 24.83 3.89
C THR A 43 -13.61 26.14 3.64
N LYS A 44 -12.27 26.15 3.75
CA LYS A 44 -11.41 27.33 3.66
C LYS A 44 -10.62 27.35 2.35
N PRO A 45 -10.96 28.21 1.37
CA PRO A 45 -10.29 28.24 0.07
C PRO A 45 -8.77 28.42 0.16
N GLU A 46 -8.28 29.20 1.12
CA GLU A 46 -6.85 29.47 1.34
C GLU A 46 -6.05 28.23 1.75
N ALA A 47 -6.70 27.23 2.37
CA ALA A 47 -6.06 25.98 2.77
C ALA A 47 -6.06 24.92 1.65
N ASN A 48 -6.84 25.13 0.57
CA ASN A 48 -7.11 24.09 -0.42
C ASN A 48 -5.83 23.59 -1.11
N ALA A 49 -4.99 24.51 -1.59
CA ALA A 49 -3.75 24.17 -2.28
C ALA A 49 -2.77 23.38 -1.40
N VAL A 50 -2.72 23.67 -0.10
CA VAL A 50 -1.84 22.96 0.84
C VAL A 50 -2.34 21.54 1.10
N LEU A 51 -3.66 21.39 1.30
CA LEU A 51 -4.29 20.10 1.55
C LEU A 51 -4.22 19.18 0.32
N GLU A 52 -4.51 19.74 -0.87
CA GLU A 52 -4.38 19.04 -2.14
C GLU A 52 -2.95 18.55 -2.34
N LYS A 53 -1.96 19.43 -2.19
CA LYS A 53 -0.54 19.07 -2.28
C LYS A 53 -0.16 17.99 -1.27
N GLY A 54 -0.73 18.04 -0.06
CA GLY A 54 -0.54 17.02 0.96
C GLY A 54 -1.05 15.64 0.53
N LEU A 55 -2.26 15.60 -0.07
CA LEU A 55 -2.87 14.39 -0.63
C LEU A 55 -2.07 13.87 -1.82
N THR A 56 -1.73 14.70 -2.80
CA THR A 56 -0.91 14.32 -3.96
C THR A 56 0.44 13.74 -3.53
N LYS A 57 1.07 14.31 -2.49
CA LYS A 57 2.33 13.77 -1.95
C LYS A 57 2.15 12.39 -1.29
N ALA A 58 1.01 12.12 -0.64
CA ALA A 58 0.73 10.78 -0.10
C ALA A 58 0.48 9.75 -1.22
N LEU A 59 -0.30 10.12 -2.23
CA LEU A 59 -0.50 9.29 -3.42
C LEU A 59 0.81 9.01 -4.14
N LYS A 60 1.68 10.01 -4.30
CA LYS A 60 2.99 9.82 -4.92
C LYS A 60 3.89 8.86 -4.14
N LYS A 61 3.86 8.89 -2.80
CA LYS A 61 4.60 7.90 -2.00
C LYS A 61 4.09 6.47 -2.20
N LEU A 62 2.78 6.28 -2.35
CA LEU A 62 2.21 4.97 -2.66
C LEU A 62 2.62 4.52 -4.07
N ASP A 63 2.55 5.42 -5.05
CA ASP A 63 3.01 5.19 -6.42
C ASP A 63 4.49 4.79 -6.47
N ASP A 64 5.36 5.53 -5.77
CA ASP A 64 6.79 5.22 -5.66
C ASP A 64 7.02 3.83 -5.07
N TYR A 65 6.23 3.44 -4.05
CA TYR A 65 6.29 2.10 -3.48
C TYR A 65 5.85 1.03 -4.49
N LEU A 66 4.73 1.24 -5.20
CA LEU A 66 4.19 0.28 -6.18
C LEU A 66 5.11 0.11 -7.39
N CYS A 67 5.79 1.17 -7.82
CA CYS A 67 6.74 1.13 -8.94
C CYS A 67 8.13 0.61 -8.54
N GLY A 68 8.52 0.73 -7.27
CA GLY A 68 9.79 0.20 -6.77
C GLY A 68 9.76 -1.33 -6.65
N PRO A 69 10.77 -2.05 -7.15
CA PRO A 69 10.81 -3.52 -7.07
C PRO A 69 10.88 -4.00 -5.61
N LEU A 70 10.18 -5.09 -5.30
CA LEU A 70 10.37 -5.82 -4.04
C LEU A 70 11.67 -6.63 -4.07
N PRO A 71 12.24 -7.01 -2.91
CA PRO A 71 13.47 -7.82 -2.85
C PRO A 71 13.42 -9.10 -3.69
N GLU A 72 12.27 -9.74 -3.82
CA GLU A 72 12.09 -10.95 -4.65
C GLU A 72 12.10 -10.68 -6.16
N GLU A 73 11.91 -9.44 -6.59
CA GLU A 73 11.98 -9.02 -7.99
C GLU A 73 13.39 -8.59 -8.42
N ILE A 74 14.31 -8.42 -7.46
CA ILE A 74 15.68 -7.95 -7.70
C ILE A 74 16.61 -9.14 -7.91
N ASP A 75 17.19 -9.24 -9.10
CA ASP A 75 18.24 -10.20 -9.41
C ASP A 75 19.62 -9.58 -9.15
N ALA A 76 20.26 -10.01 -8.05
CA ALA A 76 21.54 -9.47 -7.60
C ALA A 76 22.71 -9.73 -8.58
N ASP A 77 22.56 -10.70 -9.49
CA ASP A 77 23.60 -11.07 -10.47
C ASP A 77 23.34 -10.42 -11.86
N SER A 78 22.24 -9.67 -12.01
CA SER A 78 21.89 -8.99 -13.26
C SER A 78 22.69 -7.69 -13.44
N VAL A 79 23.25 -7.51 -14.63
CA VAL A 79 23.92 -6.26 -15.05
C VAL A 79 22.96 -5.27 -15.73
N GLU A 80 21.68 -5.63 -15.87
CA GLU A 80 20.66 -4.74 -16.45
C GLU A 80 20.19 -3.70 -15.43
N GLU A 81 19.79 -2.52 -15.91
CA GLU A 81 19.15 -1.50 -15.06
C GLU A 81 17.92 -2.09 -14.33
N GLU A 82 17.75 -1.72 -13.06
CA GLU A 82 16.57 -2.06 -12.26
C GLU A 82 15.30 -1.66 -13.02
N LYS A 83 14.60 -2.67 -13.55
CA LYS A 83 13.30 -2.48 -14.17
C LYS A 83 12.29 -2.19 -13.06
N GLY A 84 11.37 -1.26 -13.31
CA GLY A 84 10.26 -1.02 -12.38
C GLY A 84 9.51 -2.31 -12.05
N SER A 85 8.92 -2.35 -10.85
CA SER A 85 8.17 -3.50 -10.36
C SER A 85 7.08 -3.94 -11.35
N LYS A 86 6.85 -5.24 -11.43
CA LYS A 86 5.80 -5.85 -12.25
C LYS A 86 4.72 -6.52 -11.40
N ARG A 87 4.81 -6.40 -10.08
CA ARG A 87 3.87 -7.01 -9.15
C ARG A 87 2.47 -6.40 -9.30
N SER A 88 1.46 -7.22 -9.01
CA SER A 88 0.05 -6.82 -9.18
C SER A 88 -0.54 -6.06 -7.99
N PHE A 89 -0.02 -6.31 -6.77
CA PHE A 89 -0.56 -5.83 -5.50
C PHE A 89 0.54 -5.33 -4.56
N LEU A 90 0.19 -4.81 -3.38
CA LEU A 90 1.14 -4.14 -2.49
C LEU A 90 2.36 -4.99 -2.15
N ASP A 91 2.16 -6.29 -1.91
CA ASP A 91 3.17 -7.22 -1.38
C ASP A 91 3.57 -8.32 -2.38
N GLY A 92 3.12 -8.24 -3.64
CA GLY A 92 3.42 -9.24 -4.65
C GLY A 92 2.30 -9.43 -5.68
N ASN A 93 2.13 -10.67 -6.16
CA ASN A 93 1.10 -11.00 -7.16
C ASN A 93 -0.19 -11.58 -6.55
N GLU A 94 -0.25 -11.74 -5.24
CA GLU A 94 -1.44 -12.19 -4.52
C GLU A 94 -1.95 -11.09 -3.58
N LEU A 95 -3.26 -11.07 -3.36
CA LEU A 95 -3.89 -10.13 -2.43
C LEU A 95 -3.54 -10.50 -0.99
N THR A 96 -3.21 -9.47 -0.20
CA THR A 96 -2.89 -9.58 1.22
C THR A 96 -3.84 -8.72 2.07
N LEU A 97 -3.74 -8.85 3.40
CA LEU A 97 -4.46 -7.99 4.35
C LEU A 97 -4.15 -6.50 4.13
N ALA A 98 -2.95 -6.15 3.67
CA ALA A 98 -2.58 -4.79 3.34
C ALA A 98 -3.49 -4.22 2.23
N ASP A 99 -3.76 -5.02 1.19
CA ASP A 99 -4.64 -4.65 0.09
C ASP A 99 -6.10 -4.53 0.56
N CYS A 100 -6.56 -5.48 1.38
CA CYS A 100 -7.90 -5.42 1.99
C CYS A 100 -8.11 -4.16 2.84
N ASN A 101 -7.05 -3.65 3.48
CA ASN A 101 -7.10 -2.43 4.29
C ASN A 101 -7.01 -1.14 3.46
N LEU A 102 -6.32 -1.15 2.31
CA LEU A 102 -6.08 0.05 1.51
C LEU A 102 -7.11 0.24 0.38
N LEU A 103 -7.41 -0.80 -0.39
CA LEU A 103 -8.25 -0.71 -1.59
C LEU A 103 -9.65 -0.12 -1.33
N PRO A 104 -10.34 -0.42 -0.21
CA PRO A 104 -11.64 0.20 0.06
C PRO A 104 -11.60 1.69 0.43
N LYS A 105 -10.40 2.26 0.66
CA LYS A 105 -10.20 3.66 1.09
C LYS A 105 -9.71 4.57 -0.05
N LEU A 106 -9.23 3.98 -1.14
CA LEU A 106 -8.88 4.68 -2.38
C LEU A 106 -10.15 4.90 -3.21
#